data_AF-A0A927Z0Z7-F1
#
_entry.id   AF-A0A927Z0Z7-F1
#
_cell.length_a   1.000
_cell.length_b   1.000
_cell.length_c   1.000
_cell.angle_alpha   90.00
_cell.angle_beta   90.00
_cell.angle_gamma   90.00
#
_symmetry.space_group_name_H-M   'P 1'
#
loop_
_entity.id
_entity.type
_entity.pdbx_description
1 polymer ?
#
loop_
_entity_poly.entity_id
_entity_poly.type
_entity_poly.pdbx_seq_one_letter_code
_entity_poly.pdbx_strand_id
1 'polypeptide(L)'
;MVDQNLLNDTLQKINASLNKRFEKDADLYISKQDEYEIKKHLCNEAYGAVVDMAKAKGISHDIIVKVIMRNAGVLDVKDVGKFKKELKPILEDANYKTLQYMMEDVLGNTVYMQKKIRHILFSYYMNGITAVLRLNYWERDVFEFDKEERAELFKLILEKTKHKDASKTLPFMWKFSKDAFECFPSIMNDKEVLIKLKNTLSEADKATFFKYLSKEMETPSIDDNAYDFVLIEAYASYGSKAFDDAVNNIKATSAANYKKYIRAICKLFWDEKDKDTLNKMFDTMRRVYDSPYLKPHVKREISNKVWKATSENKVLYENRKAHIDSLLKSVEKTDKNKYQSFSDIASDMRNNTPPKSVAFFWVNVKSPAFEQSILESFTKMDMEYLFSMSEAYSWLFEHSQKKGGVNELKKMCEKLAQPLHEFASLGKRSDFFDTLDNLWVNNVVTYKLQGPKIKDYMFECHFDKVKEWQ
;
A
#
# COMPACT_ATOMS: atom_id res chain seq x y z
N MET A 1 -41.98 -6.89 4.46
CA MET A 1 -42.37 -8.27 4.85
C MET A 1 -41.11 -8.95 5.35
N VAL A 2 -41.05 -9.32 6.63
CA VAL A 2 -39.89 -10.04 7.18
C VAL A 2 -39.99 -11.48 6.69
N ASP A 3 -38.91 -12.00 6.11
CA ASP A 3 -38.84 -13.37 5.59
C ASP A 3 -39.00 -14.37 6.75
N GLN A 4 -40.18 -14.98 6.84
CA GLN A 4 -40.53 -15.92 7.91
C GLN A 4 -39.63 -17.16 7.91
N ASN A 5 -39.05 -17.53 6.76
CA ASN A 5 -38.15 -18.67 6.68
C ASN A 5 -36.82 -18.35 7.35
N LEU A 6 -36.27 -17.15 7.12
CA LEU A 6 -35.03 -16.70 7.76
C LEU A 6 -35.20 -16.55 9.29
N LEU A 7 -36.37 -16.06 9.73
CA LEU A 7 -36.69 -15.91 11.15
C LEU A 7 -36.78 -17.28 11.84
N ASN A 8 -37.48 -18.24 11.23
CA ASN A 8 -37.62 -19.59 11.77
C ASN A 8 -36.28 -20.34 11.82
N ASP A 9 -35.44 -20.17 10.80
CA ASP A 9 -34.12 -20.80 10.73
C ASP A 9 -33.16 -20.24 11.79
N THR A 10 -33.26 -18.93 12.05
CA THR A 10 -32.52 -18.26 13.13
C THR A 10 -33.02 -18.71 14.51
N LEU A 11 -34.34 -18.82 14.72
CA LEU A 11 -34.93 -19.30 15.98
C LEU A 11 -34.61 -20.77 16.24
N GLN A 12 -34.58 -21.62 15.21
CA GLN A 12 -34.14 -23.01 15.35
C GLN A 12 -32.67 -23.11 15.73
N LYS A 13 -31.79 -22.30 15.15
CA LYS A 13 -30.37 -22.23 15.54
C LYS A 13 -30.21 -21.75 16.99
N ILE A 14 -30.98 -20.74 17.41
CA ILE A 14 -31.00 -20.27 18.80
C ILE A 14 -31.48 -21.39 19.74
N ASN A 15 -32.59 -22.07 19.42
CA ASN A 15 -33.15 -23.14 20.26
C ASN A 15 -32.25 -24.37 20.32
N ALA A 16 -31.62 -24.78 19.21
CA ALA A 16 -30.64 -25.86 19.20
C ALA A 16 -29.41 -25.49 20.04
N SER A 17 -28.97 -24.23 19.98
CA SER A 17 -27.88 -23.71 20.81
C SER A 17 -28.26 -23.62 22.29
N LEU A 18 -29.53 -23.35 22.62
CA LEU A 18 -30.05 -23.34 24.00
C LEU A 18 -30.19 -24.76 24.55
N ASN A 19 -30.73 -25.71 23.79
CA ASN A 19 -30.90 -27.09 24.23
C ASN A 19 -29.56 -27.80 24.46
N LYS A 20 -28.57 -27.58 23.59
CA LYS A 20 -27.19 -28.06 23.83
C LYS A 20 -26.53 -27.41 25.07
N ARG A 21 -26.96 -26.20 25.49
CA ARG A 21 -26.49 -25.57 26.74
C ARG A 21 -27.09 -26.26 27.97
N PHE A 22 -28.38 -26.59 27.94
CA PHE A 22 -29.08 -27.21 29.08
C PHE A 22 -28.54 -28.61 29.46
N GLU A 23 -28.20 -29.46 28.49
CA GLU A 23 -27.60 -30.78 28.79
C GLU A 23 -26.16 -30.67 29.34
N LYS A 24 -25.46 -29.57 29.05
CA LYS A 24 -24.11 -29.27 29.57
C LYS A 24 -24.16 -28.67 30.99
N ASP A 25 -25.30 -28.16 31.47
CA ASP A 25 -25.44 -27.48 32.78
C ASP A 25 -25.31 -28.38 34.02
N ALA A 26 -25.34 -29.71 33.85
CA ALA A 26 -24.97 -30.65 34.94
C ALA A 26 -23.49 -30.55 35.36
N ASP A 27 -22.61 -29.97 34.53
CA ASP A 27 -21.14 -29.85 34.77
C ASP A 27 -20.71 -28.60 35.54
N LEU A 28 -21.64 -27.70 35.89
CA LEU A 28 -21.36 -26.50 36.68
C LEU A 28 -21.64 -26.84 38.15
N TYR A 29 -20.62 -27.22 38.93
CA TYR A 29 -20.72 -27.40 40.38
C TYR A 29 -20.89 -26.04 41.12
N ILE A 30 -21.85 -25.21 40.71
CA ILE A 30 -22.22 -23.95 41.38
C ILE A 30 -23.73 -23.81 41.54
N SER A 31 -24.16 -23.02 42.51
CA SER A 31 -25.59 -22.75 42.70
C SER A 31 -26.15 -21.91 41.55
N LYS A 32 -27.44 -22.11 41.24
CA LYS A 32 -28.16 -21.28 40.25
C LYS A 32 -28.15 -19.78 40.62
N GLN A 33 -28.17 -19.48 41.92
CA GLN A 33 -28.11 -18.10 42.40
C GLN A 33 -26.75 -17.48 42.10
N ASP A 34 -25.66 -18.21 42.32
CA ASP A 34 -24.31 -17.73 42.03
C ASP A 34 -24.11 -17.55 40.52
N GLU A 35 -24.58 -18.52 39.73
CA GLU A 35 -24.55 -18.42 38.27
C GLU A 35 -25.30 -17.18 37.76
N TYR A 36 -26.46 -16.88 38.35
CA TYR A 36 -27.26 -15.71 38.01
C TYR A 36 -26.54 -14.39 38.35
N GLU A 37 -25.94 -14.28 39.54
CA GLU A 37 -25.18 -13.08 39.92
C GLU A 37 -23.95 -12.88 39.04
N ILE A 38 -23.24 -13.96 38.66
CA ILE A 38 -22.14 -13.88 37.69
C ILE A 38 -22.65 -13.33 36.36
N LYS A 39 -23.73 -13.89 35.81
CA LYS A 39 -24.35 -13.40 34.56
C LYS A 39 -24.74 -11.93 34.65
N LYS A 40 -25.35 -11.52 35.75
CA LYS A 40 -25.74 -10.13 36.01
C LYS A 40 -24.54 -9.20 36.05
N HIS A 41 -23.46 -9.56 36.72
CA HIS A 41 -22.23 -8.76 36.74
C HIS A 41 -21.59 -8.67 35.35
N LEU A 42 -21.54 -9.78 34.59
CA LEU A 42 -21.04 -9.78 33.22
C LEU A 42 -21.86 -8.88 32.29
N CYS A 43 -23.20 -8.95 32.34
CA CYS A 43 -24.08 -8.11 31.52
C CYS A 43 -24.00 -6.61 31.86
N ASN A 44 -23.69 -6.28 33.12
CA ASN A 44 -23.55 -4.89 33.58
C ASN A 44 -22.12 -4.35 33.46
N GLU A 45 -21.22 -5.06 32.77
CA GLU A 45 -19.79 -4.73 32.63
C GLU A 45 -19.06 -4.55 33.97
N ALA A 46 -19.54 -5.20 35.03
CA ALA A 46 -18.95 -5.18 36.37
C ALA A 46 -17.99 -6.37 36.52
N TYR A 47 -17.00 -6.46 35.63
CA TYR A 47 -16.14 -7.65 35.52
C TYR A 47 -15.26 -7.87 36.76
N GLY A 48 -14.75 -6.81 37.37
CA GLY A 48 -14.04 -6.90 38.66
C GLY A 48 -14.86 -7.55 39.75
N ALA A 49 -16.17 -7.30 39.80
CA ALA A 49 -17.07 -7.92 40.77
C ALA A 49 -17.23 -9.44 40.54
N VAL A 50 -17.08 -9.91 39.30
CA VAL A 50 -17.03 -11.36 39.01
C VAL A 50 -15.79 -12.00 39.64
N VAL A 51 -14.63 -11.34 39.55
CA VAL A 51 -13.38 -11.81 40.15
C VAL A 51 -13.47 -11.82 41.68
N ASP A 52 -13.97 -10.73 42.26
CA ASP A 52 -14.16 -10.63 43.71
C ASP A 52 -15.13 -11.68 44.23
N MET A 53 -16.23 -11.91 43.50
CA MET A 53 -17.21 -12.95 43.84
C MET A 53 -16.62 -14.35 43.74
N ALA A 54 -15.88 -14.65 42.67
CA ALA A 54 -15.24 -15.96 42.50
C ALA A 54 -14.28 -16.25 43.65
N LYS A 55 -13.48 -15.26 44.05
CA LYS A 55 -12.58 -15.35 45.19
C LYS A 55 -13.33 -15.50 46.52
N ALA A 56 -14.33 -14.67 46.78
CA ALA A 56 -15.08 -14.68 48.04
C ALA A 56 -15.86 -15.98 48.27
N LYS A 57 -16.36 -16.59 47.20
CA LYS A 57 -17.18 -17.80 47.25
C LYS A 57 -16.41 -19.09 46.92
N GLY A 58 -15.11 -19.00 46.63
CA GLY A 58 -14.29 -20.15 46.24
C GLY A 58 -14.74 -20.81 44.94
N ILE A 59 -15.34 -20.05 44.02
CA ILE A 59 -15.79 -20.57 42.73
C ILE A 59 -14.58 -20.72 41.81
N SER A 60 -14.38 -21.93 41.28
CA SER A 60 -13.31 -22.21 40.33
C SER A 60 -13.42 -21.32 39.09
N HIS A 61 -12.28 -20.77 38.65
CA HIS A 61 -12.20 -19.95 37.44
C HIS A 61 -12.67 -20.70 36.19
N ASP A 62 -12.51 -22.03 36.14
CA ASP A 62 -13.06 -22.88 35.08
C ASP A 62 -14.56 -22.68 34.93
N ILE A 63 -15.27 -22.68 36.05
CA ILE A 63 -16.72 -22.53 36.10
C ILE A 63 -17.10 -21.16 35.55
N ILE A 64 -16.38 -20.10 35.93
CA ILE A 64 -16.62 -18.76 35.39
C ILE A 64 -16.41 -18.71 33.88
N VAL A 65 -15.33 -19.32 33.37
CA VAL A 65 -15.07 -19.42 31.92
C VAL A 65 -16.20 -20.18 31.23
N LYS A 66 -16.66 -21.30 31.79
CA LYS A 66 -17.81 -22.04 31.25
C LYS A 66 -19.06 -21.14 31.20
N VAL A 67 -19.34 -20.37 32.25
CA VAL A 67 -20.47 -19.42 32.29
C VAL A 67 -20.32 -18.35 31.20
N ILE A 68 -19.13 -17.78 31.01
CA ILE A 68 -18.87 -16.81 29.94
C ILE A 68 -19.13 -17.46 28.57
N MET A 69 -18.50 -18.60 28.27
CA MET A 69 -18.61 -19.31 26.99
C MET A 69 -20.06 -19.70 26.67
N ARG A 70 -20.76 -20.26 27.66
CA ARG A 70 -22.17 -20.65 27.55
C ARG A 70 -23.13 -19.48 27.50
N ASN A 71 -22.69 -18.24 27.66
CA ASN A 71 -23.55 -17.07 27.54
C ASN A 71 -23.01 -16.04 26.53
N ALA A 72 -21.91 -16.36 25.83
CA ALA A 72 -21.20 -15.42 24.97
C ALA A 72 -22.00 -14.93 23.75
N GLY A 73 -23.09 -15.62 23.41
CA GLY A 73 -24.05 -15.16 22.39
C GLY A 73 -24.98 -14.03 22.84
N VAL A 74 -25.14 -13.81 24.16
CA VAL A 74 -26.02 -12.78 24.74
C VAL A 74 -25.26 -11.73 25.56
N LEU A 75 -23.98 -11.97 25.85
CA LEU A 75 -23.09 -10.98 26.43
C LEU A 75 -22.75 -9.94 25.36
N ASP A 76 -23.08 -8.67 25.61
CA ASP A 76 -22.72 -7.54 24.75
C ASP A 76 -21.62 -6.71 25.41
N VAL A 77 -20.36 -6.97 25.03
CA VAL A 77 -19.21 -6.25 25.59
C VAL A 77 -19.01 -4.93 24.84
N LYS A 78 -19.29 -3.81 25.50
CA LYS A 78 -19.07 -2.47 24.94
C LYS A 78 -17.60 -2.10 25.05
N ASP A 79 -17.03 -2.25 26.25
CA ASP A 79 -15.61 -1.99 26.54
C ASP A 79 -14.78 -3.28 26.62
N VAL A 80 -14.13 -3.61 25.50
CA VAL A 80 -13.21 -4.75 25.36
C VAL A 80 -11.96 -4.60 26.23
N GLY A 81 -11.45 -3.36 26.40
CA GLY A 81 -10.26 -3.10 27.18
C GLY A 81 -10.49 -3.39 28.66
N LYS A 82 -11.65 -2.96 29.17
CA LYS A 82 -12.10 -3.26 30.53
C LYS A 82 -12.30 -4.77 30.74
N PHE A 83 -13.03 -5.44 29.83
CA PHE A 83 -13.25 -6.89 29.89
C PHE A 83 -11.91 -7.65 30.00
N LYS A 84 -10.97 -7.35 29.10
CA LYS A 84 -9.68 -8.02 29.07
C LYS A 84 -8.86 -7.77 30.32
N LYS A 85 -8.85 -6.53 30.83
CA LYS A 85 -8.07 -6.14 32.01
C LYS A 85 -8.61 -6.78 33.29
N GLU A 86 -9.92 -6.70 33.49
CA GLU A 86 -10.55 -7.12 34.75
C GLU A 86 -10.73 -8.64 34.83
N LEU A 87 -11.11 -9.33 33.74
CA LEU A 87 -11.23 -10.80 33.76
C LEU A 87 -9.92 -11.56 33.56
N LYS A 88 -8.81 -10.86 33.35
CA LYS A 88 -7.48 -11.46 33.15
C LYS A 88 -7.17 -12.56 34.20
N PRO A 89 -7.37 -12.36 35.52
CA PRO A 89 -7.04 -13.38 36.51
C PRO A 89 -7.82 -14.68 36.30
N ILE A 90 -9.10 -14.58 35.92
CA ILE A 90 -9.95 -15.75 35.67
C ILE A 90 -9.52 -16.46 34.39
N LEU A 91 -9.27 -15.71 33.32
CA LEU A 91 -8.94 -16.27 32.01
C LEU A 91 -7.55 -16.95 31.99
N GLU A 92 -6.59 -16.45 32.78
CA GLU A 92 -5.24 -17.01 32.85
C GLU A 92 -5.12 -18.23 33.79
N ASP A 93 -5.90 -18.26 34.88
CA ASP A 93 -5.85 -19.35 35.87
C ASP A 93 -6.75 -20.55 35.51
N ALA A 94 -7.71 -20.37 34.60
CA ALA A 94 -8.60 -21.46 34.20
C ALA A 94 -7.84 -22.59 33.47
N ASN A 95 -8.26 -23.83 33.73
CA ASN A 95 -7.78 -25.03 33.07
C ASN A 95 -7.97 -24.93 31.57
N TYR A 96 -6.84 -24.91 30.88
CA TYR A 96 -6.78 -24.75 29.44
C TYR A 96 -7.58 -25.80 28.66
N LYS A 97 -7.70 -27.04 29.16
CA LYS A 97 -8.51 -28.08 28.50
C LYS A 97 -9.99 -27.69 28.42
N THR A 98 -10.51 -27.01 29.44
CA THR A 98 -11.89 -26.51 29.46
C THR A 98 -12.10 -25.45 28.39
N LEU A 99 -11.13 -24.53 28.24
CA LEU A 99 -11.16 -23.51 27.19
C LEU A 99 -11.06 -24.15 25.78
N GLN A 100 -10.18 -25.13 25.60
CA GLN A 100 -9.95 -25.77 24.31
C GLN A 100 -11.22 -26.38 23.70
N TYR A 101 -11.91 -27.26 24.43
CA TYR A 101 -13.09 -27.93 23.90
C TYR A 101 -14.19 -26.93 23.50
N MET A 102 -14.39 -25.88 24.29
CA MET A 102 -15.43 -24.88 23.99
C MET A 102 -15.02 -23.94 22.86
N MET A 103 -13.73 -23.67 22.70
CA MET A 103 -13.24 -22.88 21.57
C MET A 103 -13.36 -23.64 20.26
N GLU A 104 -13.09 -24.94 20.23
CA GLU A 104 -13.31 -25.76 19.02
C GLU A 104 -14.78 -25.71 18.57
N ASP A 105 -15.74 -25.75 19.50
CA ASP A 105 -17.18 -25.57 19.23
C ASP A 105 -17.47 -24.18 18.59
N VAL A 106 -16.85 -23.11 19.11
CA VAL A 106 -17.00 -21.72 18.62
C VAL A 106 -16.37 -21.52 17.24
N LEU A 107 -15.15 -22.04 17.03
CA LEU A 107 -14.45 -21.95 15.76
C LEU A 107 -15.17 -22.74 14.66
N GLY A 108 -15.76 -23.89 15.02
CA GLY A 108 -16.63 -24.67 14.14
C GLY A 108 -18.02 -24.07 13.90
N ASN A 109 -18.28 -22.85 14.38
CA ASN A 109 -19.57 -22.15 14.29
C ASN A 109 -20.77 -22.94 14.85
N THR A 110 -20.53 -23.90 15.75
CA THR A 110 -21.59 -24.69 16.39
C THR A 110 -22.22 -23.95 17.58
N VAL A 111 -21.50 -22.98 18.14
CA VAL A 111 -21.95 -22.08 19.20
C VAL A 111 -21.74 -20.64 18.75
N TYR A 112 -22.82 -19.87 18.72
CA TYR A 112 -22.73 -18.44 18.43
C TYR A 112 -22.06 -17.68 19.58
N MET A 113 -21.14 -16.79 19.22
CA MET A 113 -20.41 -15.92 20.13
C MET A 113 -20.31 -14.53 19.52
N GLN A 114 -20.54 -13.49 20.32
CA GLN A 114 -20.34 -12.12 19.86
C GLN A 114 -18.88 -11.91 19.43
N LYS A 115 -18.69 -11.30 18.26
CA LYS A 115 -17.39 -11.14 17.59
C LYS A 115 -16.27 -10.63 18.50
N LYS A 116 -16.53 -9.57 19.27
CA LYS A 116 -15.55 -8.98 20.20
C LYS A 116 -15.07 -9.97 21.26
N ILE A 117 -15.99 -10.75 21.83
CA ILE A 117 -15.67 -11.78 22.83
C ILE A 117 -14.90 -12.92 22.16
N ARG A 118 -15.32 -13.32 20.95
CA ARG A 118 -14.63 -14.34 20.15
C ARG A 118 -13.17 -13.99 19.93
N HIS A 119 -12.85 -12.76 19.54
CA HIS A 119 -11.47 -12.32 19.33
C HIS A 119 -10.62 -12.37 20.62
N ILE A 120 -11.18 -11.96 21.76
CA ILE A 120 -10.47 -12.00 23.04
C ILE A 120 -10.11 -13.45 23.40
N LEU A 121 -11.11 -14.33 23.35
CA LEU A 121 -10.93 -15.73 23.72
C LEU A 121 -10.08 -16.49 22.70
N PHE A 122 -10.19 -16.14 21.41
CA PHE A 122 -9.30 -16.62 20.36
C PHE A 122 -7.84 -16.34 20.70
N SER A 123 -7.52 -15.10 21.10
CA SER A 123 -6.16 -14.73 21.52
C SER A 123 -5.68 -15.58 22.72
N TYR A 124 -6.49 -15.70 23.78
CA TYR A 124 -6.15 -16.55 24.93
C TYR A 124 -5.96 -18.02 24.55
N TYR A 125 -6.85 -18.56 23.72
CA TYR A 125 -6.78 -19.93 23.24
C TYR A 125 -5.53 -20.16 22.41
N MET A 126 -5.33 -19.40 21.32
CA MET A 126 -4.17 -19.53 20.44
C MET A 126 -2.84 -19.35 21.21
N ASN A 127 -2.84 -18.53 22.26
CA ASN A 127 -1.68 -18.29 23.10
C ASN A 127 -1.26 -19.52 23.95
N GLY A 128 -2.22 -20.39 24.32
CA GLY A 128 -1.99 -21.57 25.15
C GLY A 128 -1.77 -22.89 24.38
N ILE A 129 -2.13 -22.97 23.10
CA ILE A 129 -1.86 -24.18 22.28
C ILE A 129 -0.39 -24.26 21.85
N THR A 130 0.02 -25.47 21.49
CA THR A 130 1.36 -25.75 20.97
C THR A 130 1.62 -25.04 19.63
N ALA A 131 2.90 -24.86 19.28
CA ALA A 131 3.28 -24.27 18.00
C ALA A 131 2.80 -25.11 16.80
N VAL A 132 2.86 -26.44 16.91
CA VAL A 132 2.37 -27.36 15.87
C VAL A 132 0.89 -27.15 15.60
N LEU A 133 0.09 -27.00 16.66
CA LEU A 133 -1.35 -26.83 16.50
C LEU A 133 -1.68 -25.45 15.90
N ARG A 134 -0.95 -24.39 16.24
CA ARG A 134 -1.09 -23.08 15.58
C ARG A 134 -0.76 -23.12 14.10
N LEU A 135 0.29 -23.84 13.71
CA LEU A 135 0.63 -24.05 12.31
C LEU A 135 -0.46 -24.84 11.58
N ASN A 136 -1.00 -25.88 12.20
CA ASN A 136 -2.15 -26.59 11.64
C ASN A 136 -3.35 -25.65 11.45
N TYR A 137 -3.64 -24.74 12.39
CA TYR A 137 -4.70 -23.75 12.23
C TYR A 137 -4.41 -22.73 11.12
N TRP A 138 -3.13 -22.43 10.86
CA TRP A 138 -2.74 -21.56 9.77
C TRP A 138 -2.97 -22.22 8.40
N GLU A 139 -2.47 -23.44 8.25
CA GLU A 139 -2.44 -24.21 6.99
C GLU A 139 -3.80 -24.84 6.63
N ARG A 140 -4.63 -25.17 7.63
CA ARG A 140 -5.91 -25.84 7.40
C ARG A 140 -7.04 -24.85 7.22
N ASP A 141 -7.76 -24.95 6.10
CA ASP A 141 -9.05 -24.28 5.87
C ASP A 141 -10.22 -24.99 6.56
N VAL A 142 -9.97 -25.66 7.69
CA VAL A 142 -11.04 -26.33 8.47
C VAL A 142 -11.92 -25.30 9.17
N PHE A 143 -11.37 -24.13 9.51
CA PHE A 143 -12.09 -23.06 10.19
C PHE A 143 -11.94 -21.74 9.45
N GLU A 144 -13.04 -20.99 9.36
CA GLU A 144 -13.02 -19.63 8.82
C GLU A 144 -12.60 -18.64 9.90
N PHE A 145 -11.47 -17.99 9.67
CA PHE A 145 -10.95 -16.90 10.50
C PHE A 145 -11.10 -15.58 9.77
N ASP A 146 -11.58 -14.58 10.49
CA ASP A 146 -11.60 -13.23 9.96
C ASP A 146 -10.20 -12.57 9.98
N LYS A 147 -10.13 -11.33 9.48
CA LYS A 147 -8.87 -10.58 9.40
C LYS A 147 -8.19 -10.40 10.77
N GLU A 148 -8.94 -10.16 11.84
CA GLU A 148 -8.38 -9.93 13.18
C GLU A 148 -7.83 -11.22 13.78
N GLU A 149 -8.57 -12.33 13.61
CA GLU A 149 -8.16 -13.66 14.04
C GLU A 149 -6.92 -14.14 13.29
N ARG A 150 -6.89 -13.98 11.96
CA ARG A 150 -5.70 -14.30 11.14
C ARG A 150 -4.50 -13.46 11.58
N ALA A 151 -4.68 -12.17 11.86
CA ALA A 151 -3.60 -11.30 12.31
C ALA A 151 -3.05 -11.70 13.69
N GLU A 152 -3.91 -12.07 14.63
CA GLU A 152 -3.50 -12.54 15.96
C GLU A 152 -2.79 -13.90 15.88
N LEU A 153 -3.30 -14.84 15.09
CA LEU A 153 -2.66 -16.14 14.86
C LEU A 153 -1.27 -15.98 14.24
N PHE A 154 -1.16 -15.13 13.21
CA PHE A 154 0.10 -14.78 12.57
C PHE A 154 1.13 -14.26 13.60
N LYS A 155 0.72 -13.27 14.41
CA LYS A 155 1.56 -12.68 15.45
C LYS A 155 2.04 -13.74 16.45
N LEU A 156 1.13 -14.57 16.96
CA LEU A 156 1.46 -15.60 17.93
C LEU A 156 2.43 -16.66 17.35
N ILE A 157 2.28 -17.01 16.07
CA ILE A 157 3.21 -17.92 15.39
C ILE A 157 4.60 -17.29 15.32
N LEU A 158 4.72 -16.04 14.86
CA LEU A 158 6.02 -15.35 14.84
C LEU A 158 6.65 -15.23 16.22
N GLU A 159 5.89 -14.85 17.25
CA GLU A 159 6.45 -14.55 18.57
C GLU A 159 6.87 -15.82 19.34
N LYS A 160 6.12 -16.92 19.19
CA LYS A 160 6.33 -18.11 20.03
C LYS A 160 6.89 -19.33 19.31
N THR A 161 6.93 -19.35 17.98
CA THR A 161 7.44 -20.53 17.26
C THR A 161 8.94 -20.42 17.11
N LYS A 162 9.68 -21.18 17.90
CA LYS A 162 11.13 -21.35 17.74
C LYS A 162 11.42 -22.75 17.27
N HIS A 163 12.31 -22.87 16.29
CA HIS A 163 12.76 -24.17 15.83
C HIS A 163 13.71 -24.77 16.88
N LYS A 164 13.67 -26.10 17.08
CA LYS A 164 14.55 -26.79 18.05
C LYS A 164 16.03 -26.48 17.79
N ASP A 165 16.37 -26.43 16.51
CA ASP A 165 17.62 -25.89 15.99
C ASP A 165 17.46 -24.38 15.77
N ALA A 166 18.11 -23.59 16.63
CA ALA A 166 18.03 -22.13 16.61
C ALA A 166 18.37 -21.55 15.22
N SER A 167 19.33 -22.15 14.51
CA SER A 167 19.78 -21.68 13.19
C SER A 167 18.68 -21.73 12.12
N LYS A 168 17.66 -22.58 12.31
CA LYS A 168 16.53 -22.75 11.39
C LYS A 168 15.33 -21.87 11.73
N THR A 169 15.34 -21.18 12.86
CA THR A 169 14.22 -20.34 13.31
C THR A 169 13.98 -19.17 12.36
N LEU A 170 15.02 -18.38 12.05
CA LEU A 170 14.91 -17.25 11.13
C LEU A 170 14.49 -17.69 9.71
N PRO A 171 15.12 -18.70 9.08
CA PRO A 171 14.66 -19.22 7.79
C PRO A 171 13.19 -19.62 7.76
N PHE A 172 12.71 -20.29 8.82
CA PHE A 172 11.30 -20.65 8.96
C PHE A 172 10.40 -19.42 9.05
N MET A 173 10.68 -18.48 9.95
CA MET A 173 9.86 -17.27 10.13
C MET A 173 9.83 -16.39 8.89
N TRP A 174 10.95 -16.31 8.17
CA TRP A 174 11.03 -15.65 6.89
C TRP A 174 10.11 -16.28 5.84
N LYS A 175 10.19 -17.61 5.69
CA LYS A 175 9.32 -18.36 4.77
C LYS A 175 7.85 -18.17 5.13
N PHE A 176 7.51 -18.27 6.41
CA PHE A 176 6.16 -18.06 6.92
C PHE A 176 5.64 -16.64 6.64
N SER A 177 6.49 -15.62 6.76
CA SER A 177 6.10 -14.23 6.45
C SER A 177 5.81 -14.02 4.97
N LYS A 178 6.50 -14.74 4.07
CA LYS A 178 6.22 -14.71 2.63
C LYS A 178 4.90 -15.42 2.30
N ASP A 179 4.72 -16.62 2.84
CA ASP A 179 3.48 -17.40 2.72
C ASP A 179 2.26 -16.57 3.16
N ALA A 180 2.37 -15.86 4.28
CA ALA A 180 1.32 -14.96 4.76
C ALA A 180 0.99 -13.81 3.80
N PHE A 181 1.97 -13.26 3.09
CA PHE A 181 1.72 -12.25 2.07
C PHE A 181 0.96 -12.84 0.87
N GLU A 182 1.39 -14.00 0.40
CA GLU A 182 0.83 -14.67 -0.79
C GLU A 182 -0.61 -15.14 -0.54
N CYS A 183 -0.87 -15.76 0.61
CA CYS A 183 -2.18 -16.33 0.92
C CYS A 183 -3.16 -15.31 1.52
N PHE A 184 -2.68 -14.33 2.28
CA PHE A 184 -3.53 -13.44 3.08
C PHE A 184 -3.10 -11.96 2.98
N PRO A 185 -3.02 -11.36 1.78
CA PRO A 185 -2.51 -9.99 1.62
C PRO A 185 -3.30 -8.93 2.41
N SER A 186 -4.56 -9.19 2.76
CA SER A 186 -5.39 -8.29 3.56
C SER A 186 -4.87 -8.04 4.98
N ILE A 187 -4.10 -8.96 5.58
CA ILE A 187 -3.46 -8.77 6.89
C ILE A 187 -2.20 -7.91 6.80
N MET A 188 -1.68 -7.69 5.59
CA MET A 188 -0.42 -6.97 5.34
C MET A 188 -0.55 -5.45 5.46
N ASN A 189 -1.77 -4.92 5.35
CA ASN A 189 -2.06 -3.49 5.52
C ASN A 189 -1.98 -3.01 6.99
N ASP A 190 -1.83 -3.91 7.97
CA ASP A 190 -1.88 -3.58 9.41
C ASP A 190 -0.48 -3.55 10.08
N LYS A 191 0.52 -3.01 9.38
CA LYS A 191 1.97 -2.89 9.75
C LYS A 191 2.81 -4.04 9.21
N GLU A 192 3.48 -3.76 8.09
CA GLU A 192 4.61 -4.45 7.48
C GLU A 192 5.12 -5.69 8.22
N VAL A 193 4.70 -6.85 7.74
CA VAL A 193 5.01 -8.16 8.32
C VAL A 193 6.50 -8.38 8.59
N LEU A 194 7.35 -7.84 7.70
CA LEU A 194 8.80 -7.96 7.77
C LEU A 194 9.39 -7.06 8.86
N ILE A 195 8.78 -5.91 9.16
CA ILE A 195 9.13 -5.10 10.34
C ILE A 195 8.71 -5.82 11.62
N LYS A 196 7.52 -6.44 11.64
CA LYS A 196 7.11 -7.27 12.80
C LYS A 196 8.12 -8.38 13.04
N LEU A 197 8.51 -9.12 12.00
CA LEU A 197 9.56 -10.13 12.08
C LEU A 197 10.84 -9.53 12.67
N LYS A 198 11.38 -8.45 12.08
CA LYS A 198 12.59 -7.78 12.60
C LYS A 198 12.51 -7.48 14.10
N ASN A 199 11.38 -6.99 14.59
CA ASN A 199 11.19 -6.63 15.99
C ASN A 199 11.12 -7.84 16.93
N THR A 200 10.78 -9.03 16.41
CA THR A 200 10.77 -10.30 17.15
C THR A 200 12.12 -11.02 17.14
N LEU A 201 13.04 -10.65 16.23
CA LEU A 201 14.35 -11.27 16.10
C LEU A 201 15.33 -10.82 17.19
N SER A 202 16.24 -11.74 17.56
CA SER A 202 17.38 -11.41 18.40
C SER A 202 18.33 -10.44 17.68
N GLU A 203 19.16 -9.69 18.41
CA GLU A 203 20.15 -8.78 17.79
C GLU A 203 21.11 -9.52 16.84
N ALA A 204 21.50 -10.76 17.18
CA ALA A 204 22.32 -11.59 16.31
C ALA A 204 21.59 -11.94 15.00
N ASP A 205 20.30 -12.29 15.07
CA ASP A 205 19.50 -12.65 13.90
C ASP A 205 19.16 -11.47 13.00
N LYS A 206 19.05 -10.25 13.55
CA LYS A 206 18.79 -9.03 12.77
C LYS A 206 19.84 -8.79 11.69
N ALA A 207 21.11 -9.15 11.93
CA ALA A 207 22.17 -9.02 10.93
C ALA A 207 21.98 -10.00 9.77
N THR A 208 21.62 -11.24 10.05
CA THR A 208 21.31 -12.27 9.05
C THR A 208 20.04 -11.92 8.29
N PHE A 209 19.03 -11.40 8.98
CA PHE A 209 17.79 -10.95 8.35
C PHE A 209 18.01 -9.78 7.38
N PHE A 210 18.86 -8.82 7.75
CA PHE A 210 19.25 -7.75 6.84
C PHE A 210 19.91 -8.28 5.55
N LYS A 211 20.74 -9.33 5.64
CA LYS A 211 21.32 -9.99 4.45
C LYS A 211 20.23 -10.61 3.57
N TYR A 212 19.20 -11.21 4.16
CA TYR A 212 18.04 -11.70 3.39
C TYR A 212 17.29 -10.57 2.69
N LEU A 213 16.99 -9.47 3.39
CA LEU A 213 16.33 -8.30 2.78
C LEU A 213 17.17 -7.71 1.65
N SER A 214 18.48 -7.61 1.83
CA SER A 214 19.40 -7.11 0.80
C SER A 214 19.35 -7.98 -0.45
N LYS A 215 19.35 -9.32 -0.28
CA LYS A 215 19.20 -10.27 -1.38
C LYS A 215 17.85 -10.16 -2.10
N GLU A 216 16.75 -9.92 -1.39
CA GLU A 216 15.44 -9.71 -2.02
C GLU A 216 15.35 -8.37 -2.76
N MET A 217 16.04 -7.33 -2.28
CA MET A 217 16.13 -6.05 -2.99
C MET A 217 16.85 -6.23 -4.33
N GLU A 218 17.87 -7.10 -4.39
CA GLU A 218 18.60 -7.46 -5.62
C GLU A 218 17.79 -8.40 -6.52
N THR A 219 17.22 -9.46 -5.95
CA THR A 219 16.50 -10.53 -6.65
C THR A 219 15.22 -10.86 -5.89
N PRO A 220 14.12 -10.17 -6.19
CA PRO A 220 12.84 -10.39 -5.52
C PRO A 220 12.31 -11.78 -5.80
N SER A 221 11.83 -12.46 -4.77
CA SER A 221 11.16 -13.75 -4.92
C SER A 221 9.70 -13.64 -5.36
N ILE A 222 9.08 -12.48 -5.17
CA ILE A 222 7.68 -12.20 -5.50
C ILE A 222 7.65 -10.96 -6.40
N ASP A 223 7.03 -11.08 -7.58
CA ASP A 223 6.82 -9.96 -8.50
C ASP A 223 5.47 -9.28 -8.21
N ASP A 224 5.44 -8.48 -7.14
CA ASP A 224 4.25 -7.75 -6.70
C ASP A 224 4.62 -6.36 -6.15
N ASN A 225 3.88 -5.33 -6.57
CA ASN A 225 4.17 -3.95 -6.16
C ASN A 225 3.91 -3.67 -4.67
N ALA A 226 2.92 -4.34 -4.05
CA ALA A 226 2.65 -4.23 -2.63
C ALA A 226 3.73 -4.98 -1.82
N TYR A 227 4.22 -6.10 -2.31
CA TYR A 227 5.39 -6.78 -1.73
C TYR A 227 6.61 -5.87 -1.75
N ASP A 228 6.90 -5.26 -2.90
CA ASP A 228 8.01 -4.32 -3.06
C ASP A 228 7.93 -3.15 -2.07
N PHE A 229 6.73 -2.63 -1.84
CA PHE A 229 6.53 -1.56 -0.86
C PHE A 229 6.90 -2.03 0.55
N VAL A 230 6.37 -3.16 1.01
CA VAL A 230 6.66 -3.73 2.34
C VAL A 230 8.15 -4.08 2.48
N LEU A 231 8.76 -4.62 1.43
CA LEU A 231 10.18 -4.94 1.40
C LEU A 231 11.05 -3.69 1.58
N ILE A 232 10.74 -2.61 0.84
CA ILE A 232 11.46 -1.33 0.93
C ILE A 232 11.37 -0.75 2.33
N GLU A 233 10.19 -0.75 2.93
CA GLU A 233 9.98 -0.21 4.29
C GLU A 233 10.76 -1.03 5.34
N ALA A 234 10.67 -2.36 5.28
CA ALA A 234 11.40 -3.23 6.20
C ALA A 234 12.92 -3.10 6.05
N TYR A 235 13.41 -3.00 4.82
CA TYR A 235 14.81 -2.72 4.51
C TYR A 235 15.23 -1.35 5.07
N ALA A 236 14.49 -0.27 4.77
CA ALA A 236 14.78 1.09 5.21
C ALA A 236 14.76 1.22 6.74
N SER A 237 13.98 0.39 7.45
CA SER A 237 13.96 0.39 8.91
C SER A 237 15.33 0.13 9.57
N TYR A 238 16.33 -0.37 8.83
CA TYR A 238 17.71 -0.54 9.30
C TYR A 238 18.57 0.75 9.27
N GLY A 239 17.99 1.90 8.91
CA GLY A 239 18.63 3.21 9.03
C GLY A 239 19.92 3.32 8.24
N SER A 240 20.98 3.85 8.86
CA SER A 240 22.31 4.05 8.25
C SER A 240 22.87 2.81 7.56
N LYS A 241 22.62 1.60 8.09
CA LYS A 241 23.11 0.36 7.47
C LYS A 241 22.44 0.11 6.11
N ALA A 242 21.13 0.33 6.04
CA ALA A 242 20.36 0.24 4.80
C ALA A 242 20.74 1.36 3.81
N PHE A 243 21.04 2.55 4.33
CA PHE A 243 21.52 3.65 3.53
C PHE A 243 22.86 3.32 2.85
N ASP A 244 23.85 2.87 3.62
CA ASP A 244 25.19 2.56 3.10
C ASP A 244 25.14 1.42 2.06
N ASP A 245 24.38 0.36 2.33
CA ASP A 245 24.17 -0.74 1.37
C ASP A 245 23.47 -0.27 0.09
N ALA A 246 22.41 0.54 0.20
CA ALA A 246 21.67 1.06 -0.95
C ALA A 246 22.55 1.96 -1.82
N VAL A 247 23.36 2.81 -1.19
CA VAL A 247 24.33 3.67 -1.87
C VAL A 247 25.37 2.84 -2.63
N ASN A 248 25.89 1.77 -2.02
CA ASN A 248 26.86 0.90 -2.67
C ASN A 248 26.26 0.17 -3.88
N ASN A 249 25.03 -0.32 -3.76
CA ASN A 249 24.32 -0.98 -4.85
C ASN A 249 24.01 -0.03 -6.02
N ILE A 250 23.68 1.23 -5.74
CA ILE A 250 23.47 2.26 -6.78
C ILE A 250 24.76 2.59 -7.55
N LYS A 251 25.93 2.51 -6.89
CA LYS A 251 27.23 2.71 -7.54
C LYS A 251 27.67 1.53 -8.41
N ALA A 252 27.16 0.32 -8.14
CA ALA A 252 27.64 -0.89 -8.79
C ALA A 252 27.37 -0.89 -10.31
N THR A 253 28.32 -1.45 -11.06
CA THR A 253 28.35 -1.42 -12.53
C THR A 253 27.20 -2.18 -13.20
N SER A 254 26.43 -2.99 -12.46
CA SER A 254 25.28 -3.75 -12.96
C SER A 254 23.91 -3.20 -12.55
N ALA A 255 23.85 -2.28 -11.57
CA ALA A 255 22.66 -1.78 -10.84
C ALA A 255 21.27 -2.21 -11.36
N ALA A 256 20.98 -3.51 -11.35
CA ALA A 256 19.64 -4.03 -11.48
C ALA A 256 18.86 -3.54 -10.25
N ASN A 257 17.60 -3.17 -10.42
CA ASN A 257 16.74 -2.72 -9.31
C ASN A 257 17.19 -1.42 -8.59
N TYR A 258 18.06 -0.59 -9.19
CA TYR A 258 18.47 0.72 -8.62
C TYR A 258 17.28 1.60 -8.18
N LYS A 259 16.13 1.49 -8.86
CA LYS A 259 14.90 2.20 -8.49
C LYS A 259 14.40 1.85 -7.09
N LYS A 260 14.54 0.60 -6.64
CA LYS A 260 14.15 0.15 -5.30
C LYS A 260 15.07 0.75 -4.24
N TYR A 261 16.37 0.71 -4.47
CA TYR A 261 17.35 1.37 -3.60
C TYR A 261 17.15 2.88 -3.52
N ILE A 262 16.83 3.55 -4.64
CA ILE A 262 16.50 4.98 -4.62
C ILE A 262 15.22 5.25 -3.82
N ARG A 263 14.17 4.42 -3.95
CA ARG A 263 12.97 4.53 -3.11
C ARG A 263 13.30 4.36 -1.62
N ALA A 264 14.14 3.38 -1.26
CA ALA A 264 14.59 3.17 0.11
C ALA A 264 15.37 4.38 0.65
N ILE A 265 16.26 4.97 -0.16
CA ILE A 265 16.99 6.20 0.21
C ILE A 265 16.03 7.37 0.42
N CYS A 266 15.07 7.58 -0.48
CA CYS A 266 14.04 8.61 -0.30
C CYS A 266 13.29 8.39 1.02
N LYS A 267 12.90 7.16 1.33
CA LYS A 267 12.22 6.80 2.57
C LYS A 267 13.08 7.06 3.81
N LEU A 268 14.36 6.70 3.78
CA LEU A 268 15.31 7.00 4.85
C LEU A 268 15.42 8.51 5.12
N PHE A 269 15.40 9.34 4.07
CA PHE A 269 15.35 10.80 4.24
C PHE A 269 14.04 11.32 4.86
N TRP A 270 12.94 10.56 4.76
CA TRP A 270 11.67 10.91 5.41
C TRP A 270 11.62 10.46 6.87
N ASP A 271 12.13 9.27 7.16
CA ASP A 271 11.98 8.63 8.48
C ASP A 271 13.07 9.01 9.47
N GLU A 272 14.29 9.31 9.00
CA GLU A 272 15.38 9.71 9.87
C GLU A 272 15.08 11.07 10.48
N LYS A 273 15.25 11.16 11.81
CA LYS A 273 14.97 12.36 12.60
C LYS A 273 16.25 12.95 13.18
N ASP A 274 17.31 12.15 13.29
CA ASP A 274 18.59 12.62 13.77
C ASP A 274 19.24 13.55 12.74
N LYS A 275 19.50 14.79 13.19
CA LYS A 275 20.02 15.86 12.33
C LYS A 275 21.38 15.51 11.75
N ASP A 276 22.29 14.98 12.55
CA ASP A 276 23.67 14.72 12.13
C ASP A 276 23.72 13.55 11.15
N THR A 277 22.92 12.51 11.39
CA THR A 277 22.74 11.37 10.50
C THR A 277 22.14 11.81 9.17
N LEU A 278 21.06 12.61 9.17
CA LEU A 278 20.47 13.18 7.95
C LEU A 278 21.50 13.96 7.14
N ASN A 279 22.25 14.86 7.77
CA ASN A 279 23.28 15.65 7.09
C ASN A 279 24.37 14.76 6.48
N LYS A 280 24.81 13.73 7.21
CA LYS A 280 25.80 12.76 6.71
C LYS A 280 25.27 11.95 5.52
N MET A 281 24.00 11.52 5.57
CA MET A 281 23.33 10.84 4.45
C MET A 281 23.25 11.75 3.23
N PHE A 282 22.85 13.01 3.42
CA PHE A 282 22.78 14.01 2.34
C PHE A 282 24.16 14.25 1.69
N ASP A 283 25.20 14.52 2.50
CA ASP A 283 26.54 14.78 2.01
C ASP A 283 27.14 13.55 1.31
N THR A 284 26.78 12.35 1.76
CA THR A 284 27.17 11.10 1.09
C THR A 284 26.49 10.97 -0.26
N MET A 285 25.17 11.17 -0.34
CA MET A 285 24.44 11.15 -1.62
C MET A 285 24.99 12.18 -2.60
N ARG A 286 25.31 13.38 -2.14
CA ARG A 286 25.88 14.42 -2.98
C ARG A 286 27.23 13.98 -3.58
N ARG A 287 28.13 13.44 -2.76
CA ARG A 287 29.41 12.88 -3.25
C ARG A 287 29.21 11.75 -4.26
N VAL A 288 28.19 10.91 -4.07
CA VAL A 288 27.83 9.85 -5.03
C VAL A 288 27.34 10.44 -6.35
N TYR A 289 26.48 11.46 -6.29
CA TYR A 289 25.93 12.13 -7.46
C TYR A 289 27.00 12.88 -8.27
N ASP A 290 27.96 13.48 -7.59
CA ASP A 290 29.10 14.19 -8.18
C ASP A 290 30.16 13.23 -8.74
N SER A 291 30.06 11.92 -8.45
CA SER A 291 30.98 10.90 -8.97
C SER A 291 30.91 10.79 -10.50
N PRO A 292 32.05 10.79 -11.21
CA PRO A 292 32.07 10.64 -12.66
C PRO A 292 31.68 9.23 -13.12
N TYR A 293 31.71 8.25 -12.21
CA TYR A 293 31.43 6.85 -12.51
C TYR A 293 29.95 6.47 -12.35
N LEU A 294 29.10 7.39 -11.88
CA LEU A 294 27.68 7.13 -11.71
C LEU A 294 26.98 7.12 -13.07
N LYS A 295 26.22 6.05 -13.35
CA LYS A 295 25.53 5.90 -14.63
C LYS A 295 24.51 7.04 -14.87
N PRO A 296 24.39 7.58 -16.11
CA PRO A 296 23.50 8.71 -16.39
C PRO A 296 22.03 8.50 -16.02
N HIS A 297 21.47 7.30 -16.26
CA HIS A 297 20.07 7.00 -15.94
C HIS A 297 19.81 6.92 -14.42
N VAL A 298 20.80 6.47 -13.64
CA VAL A 298 20.75 6.47 -12.18
C VAL A 298 20.83 7.90 -11.67
N LYS A 299 21.77 8.69 -12.21
CA LYS A 299 21.92 10.11 -11.89
C LYS A 299 20.61 10.88 -12.12
N ARG A 300 19.92 10.66 -13.24
CA ARG A 300 18.60 11.24 -13.54
C ARG A 300 17.54 10.85 -12.52
N GLU A 301 17.52 9.60 -12.07
CA GLU A 301 16.54 9.15 -11.09
C GLU A 301 16.78 9.78 -9.70
N ILE A 302 18.06 9.93 -9.30
CA ILE A 302 18.46 10.67 -8.09
C ILE A 302 17.99 12.13 -8.19
N SER A 303 18.24 12.77 -9.34
CA SER A 303 17.78 14.14 -9.63
C SER A 303 16.27 14.29 -9.41
N ASN A 304 15.49 13.36 -9.93
CA ASN A 304 14.03 13.46 -9.92
C ASN A 304 13.39 13.11 -8.56
N LYS A 305 14.01 12.21 -7.79
CA LYS A 305 13.39 11.64 -6.58
C LYS A 305 14.10 12.03 -5.30
N VAL A 306 15.42 11.84 -5.24
CA VAL A 306 16.19 12.03 -4.01
C VAL A 306 16.24 13.52 -3.65
N TRP A 307 16.58 14.38 -4.60
CA TRP A 307 16.65 15.83 -4.32
C TRP A 307 15.31 16.44 -3.95
N LYS A 308 14.24 15.95 -4.58
CA LYS A 308 12.88 16.31 -4.18
C LYS A 308 12.59 15.89 -2.73
N ALA A 309 12.84 14.63 -2.37
CA ALA A 309 12.64 14.14 -1.00
C ALA A 309 13.47 14.94 0.02
N THR A 310 14.72 15.28 -0.29
CA THR A 310 15.57 16.09 0.60
C THR A 310 15.05 17.52 0.78
N SER A 311 14.36 18.08 -0.21
CA SER A 311 13.76 19.42 -0.13
C SER A 311 12.46 19.44 0.68
N GLU A 312 11.76 18.31 0.74
CA GLU A 312 10.53 18.15 1.51
C GLU A 312 10.83 17.86 3.00
N ASN A 313 12.04 17.39 3.32
CA ASN A 313 12.50 17.24 4.70
C ASN A 313 12.92 18.61 5.30
N LYS A 314 12.19 19.06 6.32
CA LYS A 314 12.42 20.36 6.98
C LYS A 314 13.82 20.52 7.57
N VAL A 315 14.31 19.51 8.29
CA VAL A 315 15.62 19.54 8.97
C VAL A 315 16.74 19.69 7.94
N LEU A 316 16.69 18.91 6.86
CA LEU A 316 17.66 19.00 5.78
C LEU A 316 17.55 20.33 5.04
N TYR A 317 16.34 20.78 4.72
CA TYR A 317 16.14 22.02 4.00
C TYR A 317 16.67 23.22 4.77
N GLU A 318 16.46 23.28 6.09
CA GLU A 318 17.02 24.35 6.94
C GLU A 318 18.56 24.34 6.96
N ASN A 319 19.20 23.17 7.02
CA ASN A 319 20.66 23.06 7.18
C ASN A 319 21.45 23.01 5.85
N ARG A 320 20.81 22.62 4.75
CA ARG A 320 21.45 22.39 3.44
C ARG A 320 20.76 23.13 2.30
N LYS A 321 19.92 24.13 2.59
CA LYS A 321 19.12 24.91 1.63
C LYS A 321 19.87 25.27 0.34
N ALA A 322 21.01 25.97 0.46
CA ALA A 322 21.75 26.45 -0.70
C ALA A 322 22.22 25.31 -1.62
N HIS A 323 22.57 24.15 -1.05
CA HIS A 323 22.96 22.97 -1.82
C HIS A 323 21.75 22.29 -2.46
N ILE A 324 20.65 22.13 -1.71
CA ILE A 324 19.40 21.56 -2.22
C ILE A 324 18.85 22.41 -3.37
N ASP A 325 18.76 23.73 -3.19
CA ASP A 325 18.28 24.67 -4.21
C ASP A 325 19.16 24.63 -5.47
N SER A 326 20.49 24.51 -5.32
CA SER A 326 21.40 24.37 -6.46
C SER A 326 21.18 23.05 -7.22
N LEU A 327 21.03 21.94 -6.49
CA LEU A 327 20.75 20.62 -7.06
C LEU A 327 19.40 20.60 -7.77
N LEU A 328 18.36 21.19 -7.17
CA LEU A 328 17.03 21.32 -7.78
C LEU A 328 17.03 22.23 -9.01
N LYS A 329 17.79 23.34 -9.01
CA LYS A 329 17.95 24.18 -10.21
C LYS A 329 18.53 23.41 -11.39
N SER A 330 19.41 22.44 -11.15
CA SER A 330 19.93 21.56 -12.21
C SER A 330 18.87 20.58 -12.76
N VAL A 331 17.92 20.18 -11.92
CA VAL A 331 16.77 19.32 -12.26
C VAL A 331 15.71 20.13 -13.04
N GLU A 332 15.43 21.36 -12.59
CA GLU A 332 14.47 22.26 -13.23
C GLU A 332 14.96 22.82 -14.57
N LYS A 333 16.28 23.01 -14.72
CA LYS A 333 16.89 23.42 -16.00
C LYS A 333 16.92 22.32 -17.06
N THR A 334 16.88 21.04 -16.67
CA THR A 334 17.07 19.95 -17.66
C THR A 334 15.79 19.47 -18.32
N ASP A 335 14.61 19.62 -17.71
CA ASP A 335 13.38 19.02 -18.28
C ASP A 335 12.20 19.96 -18.59
N LYS A 336 12.10 21.16 -18.00
CA LYS A 336 10.90 22.03 -18.17
C LYS A 336 11.06 23.26 -19.06
N ASN A 337 12.29 23.68 -19.35
CA ASN A 337 12.55 24.94 -20.08
C ASN A 337 13.42 24.73 -21.34
N LYS A 338 13.49 23.51 -21.89
CA LYS A 338 14.30 23.22 -23.08
C LYS A 338 13.82 24.01 -24.30
N TYR A 339 12.50 24.14 -24.47
CA TYR A 339 11.89 24.90 -25.57
C TYR A 339 11.21 26.16 -25.03
N GLN A 340 11.50 27.28 -25.67
CA GLN A 340 10.84 28.57 -25.43
C GLN A 340 10.06 29.03 -26.66
N SER A 341 10.40 28.51 -27.84
CA SER A 341 9.79 28.86 -29.13
C SER A 341 9.73 27.67 -30.09
N PHE A 342 9.01 27.82 -31.21
CA PHE A 342 9.06 26.83 -32.29
C PHE A 342 10.46 26.68 -32.91
N SER A 343 11.29 27.73 -32.90
CA SER A 343 12.65 27.65 -33.44
C SER A 343 13.50 26.60 -32.74
N ASP A 344 13.32 26.43 -31.42
CA ASP A 344 14.05 25.42 -30.64
C ASP A 344 13.61 24.00 -31.04
N ILE A 345 12.31 23.82 -31.27
CA ILE A 345 11.70 22.56 -31.70
C ILE A 345 12.15 22.20 -33.13
N ALA A 346 12.09 23.16 -34.06
CA ALA A 346 12.50 22.97 -35.45
C ALA A 346 13.99 22.65 -35.57
N SER A 347 14.84 23.30 -34.77
CA SER A 347 16.28 23.00 -34.69
C SER A 347 16.53 21.56 -34.26
N ASP A 348 15.88 21.11 -33.19
CA ASP A 348 16.03 19.73 -32.70
C ASP A 348 15.52 18.69 -33.71
N MET A 349 14.43 18.97 -34.41
CA MET A 349 13.91 18.11 -35.47
C MET A 349 14.86 18.02 -36.67
N ARG A 350 15.42 19.16 -37.12
CA ARG A 350 16.44 19.21 -38.20
C ARG A 350 17.73 18.48 -37.81
N ASN A 351 18.06 18.46 -36.53
CA ASN A 351 19.21 17.72 -35.98
C ASN A 351 18.91 16.25 -35.69
N ASN A 352 17.81 15.68 -36.22
CA ASN A 352 17.42 14.26 -36.06
C ASN A 352 17.22 13.83 -34.59
N THR A 353 16.79 14.75 -33.72
CA THR A 353 16.39 14.38 -32.36
C THR A 353 15.16 13.47 -32.41
N PRO A 354 15.12 12.36 -31.64
CA PRO A 354 13.97 11.44 -31.66
C PRO A 354 12.63 12.17 -31.39
N PRO A 355 11.59 11.97 -32.22
CA PRO A 355 10.31 12.68 -32.09
C PRO A 355 9.64 12.57 -30.71
N LYS A 356 9.75 11.41 -30.07
CA LYS A 356 9.31 11.20 -28.68
C LYS A 356 9.98 12.15 -27.69
N SER A 357 11.28 12.40 -27.87
CA SER A 357 12.03 13.32 -27.02
C SER A 357 11.58 14.75 -27.25
N VAL A 358 11.34 15.13 -28.50
CA VAL A 358 10.83 16.47 -28.84
C VAL A 358 9.45 16.67 -28.22
N ALA A 359 8.51 15.73 -28.40
CA ALA A 359 7.18 15.79 -27.81
C ALA A 359 7.20 15.91 -26.27
N PHE A 360 8.11 15.18 -25.61
CA PHE A 360 8.28 15.24 -24.15
C PHE A 360 8.65 16.63 -23.63
N PHE A 361 9.51 17.36 -24.35
CA PHE A 361 9.85 18.74 -23.98
C PHE A 361 8.82 19.75 -24.46
N TRP A 362 8.20 19.49 -25.62
CA TRP A 362 7.19 20.36 -26.21
C TRP A 362 5.94 20.50 -25.34
N VAL A 363 5.44 19.40 -24.75
CA VAL A 363 4.28 19.44 -23.82
C VAL A 363 4.53 20.31 -22.57
N ASN A 364 5.79 20.55 -22.21
CA ASN A 364 6.15 21.35 -21.03
C ASN A 364 6.24 22.86 -21.34
N VAL A 365 6.15 23.27 -22.62
CA VAL A 365 6.10 24.69 -22.99
C VAL A 365 4.84 25.32 -22.38
N LYS A 366 5.00 26.50 -21.76
CA LYS A 366 3.89 27.20 -21.12
C LYS A 366 3.03 27.90 -22.17
N SER A 367 1.70 27.84 -21.99
CA SER A 367 0.77 28.66 -22.77
C SER A 367 1.03 30.16 -22.50
N PRO A 368 0.95 31.05 -23.51
CA PRO A 368 0.48 30.82 -24.90
C PRO A 368 1.56 30.34 -25.88
N ALA A 369 2.82 30.20 -25.46
CA ALA A 369 3.93 29.85 -26.35
C ALA A 369 3.79 28.44 -26.93
N PHE A 370 3.14 27.53 -26.19
CA PHE A 370 2.81 26.20 -26.69
C PHE A 370 1.89 26.26 -27.91
N GLU A 371 0.76 26.95 -27.79
CA GLU A 371 -0.24 27.09 -28.85
C GLU A 371 0.35 27.80 -30.08
N GLN A 372 1.12 28.86 -29.84
CA GLN A 372 1.85 29.56 -30.90
C GLN A 372 2.84 28.63 -31.62
N SER A 373 3.57 27.79 -30.90
CA SER A 373 4.51 26.86 -31.52
C SER A 373 3.82 25.77 -32.37
N ILE A 374 2.58 25.39 -32.02
CA ILE A 374 1.77 24.49 -32.84
C ILE A 374 1.35 25.18 -34.14
N LEU A 375 0.85 26.41 -34.09
CA LEU A 375 0.53 27.19 -35.30
C LEU A 375 1.73 27.37 -36.23
N GLU A 376 2.89 27.68 -35.65
CA GLU A 376 4.12 27.85 -36.41
C GLU A 376 4.57 26.55 -37.06
N SER A 377 4.34 25.40 -36.41
CA SER A 377 4.66 24.09 -37.00
C SER A 377 3.88 23.78 -38.28
N PHE A 378 2.70 24.39 -38.47
CA PHE A 378 1.90 24.20 -39.69
C PHE A 378 2.46 24.90 -40.92
N THR A 379 3.33 25.91 -40.73
CA THR A 379 3.74 26.84 -41.80
C THR A 379 5.24 27.04 -41.92
N LYS A 380 6.01 26.83 -40.84
CA LYS A 380 7.45 27.10 -40.78
C LYS A 380 8.32 25.84 -40.85
N MET A 381 7.72 24.66 -40.96
CA MET A 381 8.43 23.39 -41.06
C MET A 381 8.48 22.90 -42.51
N ASP A 382 9.65 22.38 -42.91
CA ASP A 382 9.85 21.87 -44.26
C ASP A 382 9.20 20.48 -44.42
N MET A 383 8.58 20.22 -45.57
CA MET A 383 7.81 19.00 -45.85
C MET A 383 8.58 17.69 -45.62
N GLU A 384 9.92 17.72 -45.77
CA GLU A 384 10.79 16.56 -45.50
C GLU A 384 10.69 16.04 -44.06
N TYR A 385 10.25 16.87 -43.10
CA TYR A 385 10.09 16.49 -41.69
C TYR A 385 8.66 16.07 -41.32
N LEU A 386 7.73 15.97 -42.28
CA LEU A 386 6.33 15.63 -42.00
C LEU A 386 6.20 14.33 -41.20
N PHE A 387 6.98 13.30 -41.54
CA PHE A 387 6.97 12.02 -40.84
C PHE A 387 7.40 12.17 -39.36
N SER A 388 8.54 12.80 -39.10
CA SER A 388 9.06 13.04 -37.75
C SER A 388 8.11 13.91 -36.92
N MET A 389 7.47 14.89 -37.54
CA MET A 389 6.47 15.73 -36.88
C MET A 389 5.19 14.96 -36.57
N SER A 390 4.72 14.11 -37.48
CA SER A 390 3.59 13.20 -37.24
C SER A 390 3.83 12.31 -36.01
N GLU A 391 5.03 11.74 -35.90
CA GLU A 391 5.39 10.94 -34.72
C GLU A 391 5.40 11.80 -33.45
N ALA A 392 5.94 13.01 -33.49
CA ALA A 392 5.94 13.92 -32.34
C ALA A 392 4.52 14.30 -31.91
N TYR A 393 3.62 14.61 -32.86
CA TYR A 393 2.21 14.88 -32.58
C TYR A 393 1.53 13.69 -31.92
N SER A 394 1.71 12.47 -32.44
CA SER A 394 1.17 11.25 -31.82
C SER A 394 1.63 11.11 -30.37
N TRP A 395 2.92 11.34 -30.12
CA TRP A 395 3.50 11.27 -28.78
C TRP A 395 2.94 12.31 -27.80
N LEU A 396 2.46 13.48 -28.25
CA LEU A 396 1.80 14.46 -27.36
C LEU A 396 0.53 13.88 -26.73
N PHE A 397 -0.26 13.14 -27.50
CA PHE A 397 -1.47 12.49 -27.02
C PHE A 397 -1.14 11.27 -26.16
N GLU A 398 -0.26 10.39 -26.65
CA GLU A 398 0.15 9.19 -25.91
C GLU A 398 0.77 9.53 -24.54
N HIS A 399 1.62 10.55 -24.48
CA HIS A 399 2.24 10.97 -23.25
C HIS A 399 1.21 11.49 -22.25
N SER A 400 0.29 12.34 -22.70
CA SER A 400 -0.80 12.87 -21.87
C SER A 400 -1.67 11.75 -21.30
N GLN A 401 -2.05 10.78 -22.14
CA GLN A 401 -2.83 9.62 -21.71
C GLN A 401 -2.07 8.72 -20.73
N LYS A 402 -0.78 8.43 -20.98
CA LYS A 402 0.05 7.60 -20.08
C LYS A 402 0.33 8.29 -18.73
N LYS A 403 0.43 9.61 -18.70
CA LYS A 403 0.79 10.39 -17.50
C LYS A 403 -0.37 10.61 -16.53
N GLY A 404 -1.57 10.86 -17.03
CA GLY A 404 -2.72 11.21 -16.18
C GLY A 404 -4.07 10.73 -16.69
N GLY A 405 -4.08 9.77 -17.62
CA GLY A 405 -5.29 9.22 -18.21
C GLY A 405 -6.14 10.27 -18.93
N VAL A 406 -7.44 10.00 -18.99
CA VAL A 406 -8.44 10.79 -19.73
C VAL A 406 -8.44 12.27 -19.34
N ASN A 407 -8.16 12.61 -18.08
CA ASN A 407 -8.16 13.98 -17.59
C ASN A 407 -7.02 14.83 -18.16
N GLU A 408 -5.80 14.30 -18.24
CA GLU A 408 -4.67 15.02 -18.83
C GLU A 408 -4.77 15.04 -20.36
N LEU A 409 -5.26 13.96 -20.98
CA LEU A 409 -5.55 13.93 -22.41
C LEU A 409 -6.58 15.00 -22.80
N LYS A 410 -7.65 15.16 -22.01
CA LYS A 410 -8.64 16.24 -22.20
C LYS A 410 -7.99 17.62 -22.18
N LYS A 411 -7.11 17.90 -21.21
CA LYS A 411 -6.42 19.20 -21.12
C LYS A 411 -5.54 19.47 -22.34
N MET A 412 -4.85 18.44 -22.83
CA MET A 412 -4.05 18.55 -24.06
C MET A 412 -4.93 18.84 -25.27
N CYS A 413 -6.04 18.11 -25.44
CA CYS A 413 -6.95 18.34 -26.56
C CYS A 413 -7.60 19.74 -26.50
N GLU A 414 -7.96 20.23 -25.31
CA GLU A 414 -8.44 21.61 -25.11
C GLU A 414 -7.39 22.66 -25.53
N LYS A 415 -6.12 22.43 -25.22
CA LYS A 415 -5.04 23.33 -25.64
C LYS A 415 -4.83 23.34 -27.14
N LEU A 416 -4.87 22.17 -27.77
CA LEU A 416 -4.67 22.02 -29.22
C LEU A 416 -5.88 22.47 -30.06
N ALA A 417 -7.08 22.46 -29.48
CA ALA A 417 -8.29 22.93 -30.17
C ALA A 417 -8.17 24.38 -30.64
N GLN A 418 -7.56 25.25 -29.84
CA GLN A 418 -7.40 26.67 -30.18
C GLN A 418 -6.52 26.92 -31.42
N PRO A 419 -5.27 26.45 -31.50
CA PRO A 419 -4.44 26.64 -32.69
C PRO A 419 -5.00 25.92 -33.92
N LEU A 420 -5.64 24.76 -33.76
CA LEU A 420 -6.32 24.08 -34.88
C LEU A 420 -7.49 24.92 -35.42
N HIS A 421 -8.31 25.46 -34.53
CA HIS A 421 -9.43 26.32 -34.89
C HIS A 421 -8.96 27.62 -35.54
N GLU A 422 -7.95 28.28 -34.97
CA GLU A 422 -7.39 29.50 -35.53
C GLU A 422 -6.84 29.27 -36.95
N PHE A 423 -6.14 28.16 -37.18
CA PHE A 423 -5.61 27.85 -38.52
C PHE A 423 -6.73 27.52 -39.53
N ALA A 424 -7.73 26.74 -39.11
CA ALA A 424 -8.86 26.36 -39.95
C ALA A 424 -9.76 27.55 -40.32
N SER A 425 -10.02 28.46 -39.39
CA SER A 425 -10.87 29.65 -39.61
C SER A 425 -10.30 30.62 -40.65
N LEU A 426 -8.98 30.59 -40.87
CA LEU A 426 -8.29 31.34 -41.94
C LEU A 426 -8.41 30.68 -43.32
N GLY A 427 -9.08 29.54 -43.44
CA GLY A 427 -9.19 28.78 -44.69
C GLY A 427 -7.88 28.18 -45.18
N LYS A 428 -6.86 28.10 -44.31
CA LYS A 428 -5.53 27.56 -44.66
C LYS A 428 -5.51 26.04 -44.47
N ARG A 429 -4.72 25.37 -45.31
CA ARG A 429 -4.46 23.92 -45.23
C ARG A 429 -2.95 23.68 -45.30
N SER A 430 -2.47 22.68 -44.57
CA SER A 430 -1.13 22.13 -44.72
C SER A 430 -1.12 20.68 -44.26
N ASP A 431 -0.22 19.87 -44.81
CA ASP A 431 -0.12 18.45 -44.45
C ASP A 431 0.17 18.25 -42.95
N PHE A 432 0.88 19.19 -42.33
CA PHE A 432 1.12 19.21 -40.88
C PHE A 432 -0.16 19.46 -40.08
N PHE A 433 -0.98 20.42 -40.53
CA PHE A 433 -2.29 20.71 -39.93
C PHE A 433 -3.21 19.49 -40.07
N ASP A 434 -3.36 18.95 -41.29
CA ASP A 434 -4.25 17.82 -41.54
C ASP A 434 -3.82 16.56 -40.76
N THR A 435 -2.51 16.37 -40.56
CA THR A 435 -1.98 15.28 -39.73
C THR A 435 -2.36 15.46 -38.25
N LEU A 436 -2.11 16.64 -37.66
CA LEU A 436 -2.43 16.88 -36.26
C LEU A 436 -3.94 16.89 -36.01
N ASP A 437 -4.72 17.45 -36.92
CA ASP A 437 -6.18 17.48 -36.86
C ASP A 437 -6.77 16.06 -36.84
N ASN A 438 -6.34 15.18 -37.74
CA ASN A 438 -6.77 13.79 -37.74
C ASN A 438 -6.43 13.05 -36.43
N LEU A 439 -5.21 13.23 -35.91
CA LEU A 439 -4.81 12.65 -34.62
C LEU A 439 -5.65 13.19 -33.46
N TRP A 440 -5.93 14.50 -33.47
CA TRP A 440 -6.73 15.16 -32.44
C TRP A 440 -8.17 14.63 -32.45
N VAL A 441 -8.83 14.61 -33.62
CA VAL A 441 -10.20 14.10 -33.80
C VAL A 441 -10.31 12.65 -33.33
N ASN A 442 -9.36 11.80 -33.73
CA ASN A 442 -9.36 10.39 -33.32
C ASN A 442 -9.31 10.23 -31.80
N ASN A 443 -8.49 11.02 -31.11
CA ASN A 443 -8.41 10.98 -29.64
C ASN A 443 -9.68 11.53 -28.97
N VAL A 444 -10.24 12.62 -29.49
CA VAL A 444 -11.47 13.24 -28.96
C VAL A 444 -12.68 12.32 -29.09
N VAL A 445 -12.83 11.63 -30.23
CA VAL A 445 -13.91 10.67 -30.47
C VAL A 445 -13.70 9.40 -29.64
N THR A 446 -12.52 8.77 -29.72
CA THR A 446 -12.20 7.51 -29.03
C THR A 446 -12.41 7.60 -27.53
N TYR A 447 -11.99 8.71 -26.91
CA TYR A 447 -12.07 8.91 -25.46
C TYR A 447 -13.26 9.79 -25.01
N LYS A 448 -14.16 10.17 -25.93
CA LYS A 448 -15.36 10.99 -25.66
C LYS A 448 -15.06 12.27 -24.85
N LEU A 449 -14.04 13.03 -25.26
CA LEU A 449 -13.44 14.11 -24.45
C LEU A 449 -14.23 15.41 -24.49
N GLN A 450 -14.89 15.82 -23.42
CA GLN A 450 -15.69 17.06 -23.43
C GLN A 450 -14.96 18.29 -22.89
N GLY A 451 -15.04 19.42 -23.59
CA GLY A 451 -14.61 20.74 -23.11
C GLY A 451 -15.09 21.88 -24.02
N PRO A 452 -15.03 23.15 -23.58
CA PRO A 452 -15.55 24.28 -24.34
C PRO A 452 -14.88 24.42 -25.72
N LYS A 453 -13.54 24.49 -25.78
CA LYS A 453 -12.83 24.67 -27.05
C LYS A 453 -12.90 23.43 -27.93
N ILE A 454 -12.93 22.25 -27.32
CA ILE A 454 -13.15 20.99 -28.05
C ILE A 454 -14.52 21.02 -28.74
N LYS A 455 -15.58 21.44 -28.03
CA LYS A 455 -16.94 21.53 -28.57
C LYS A 455 -17.01 22.54 -29.71
N ASP A 456 -16.45 23.73 -29.51
CA ASP A 456 -16.47 24.79 -30.52
C ASP A 456 -15.78 24.31 -31.81
N TYR A 457 -14.57 23.76 -31.70
CA TYR A 457 -13.84 23.26 -32.87
C TYR A 457 -14.49 22.04 -33.53
N MET A 458 -15.00 21.08 -32.75
CA MET A 458 -15.73 19.93 -33.30
C MET A 458 -17.00 20.36 -34.05
N PHE A 459 -17.74 21.33 -33.51
CA PHE A 459 -18.97 21.81 -34.12
C PHE A 459 -18.70 22.57 -35.42
N GLU A 460 -17.69 23.44 -35.45
CA GLU A 460 -17.40 24.29 -36.60
C GLU A 460 -16.65 23.54 -37.72
N CYS A 461 -15.73 22.63 -37.38
CA CYS A 461 -14.84 22.01 -38.37
C CYS A 461 -15.08 20.50 -38.60
N HIS A 462 -15.77 19.81 -37.69
CA HIS A 462 -15.92 18.34 -37.71
C HIS A 462 -17.35 17.86 -37.43
N PHE A 463 -18.35 18.67 -37.78
CA PHE A 463 -19.76 18.46 -37.42
C PHE A 463 -20.28 17.05 -37.76
N ASP A 464 -19.88 16.48 -38.89
CA ASP A 464 -20.31 15.13 -39.28
C ASP A 464 -19.82 14.03 -38.33
N LYS A 465 -18.66 14.23 -37.69
CA LYS A 465 -18.14 13.32 -36.68
C LYS A 465 -18.73 13.56 -35.28
N VAL A 466 -19.38 14.70 -35.04
CA VAL A 466 -20.12 14.97 -33.79
C VAL A 466 -21.30 14.01 -33.63
N LYS A 467 -21.85 13.48 -34.74
CA LYS A 467 -22.93 12.46 -34.71
C LYS A 467 -22.48 11.13 -34.12
N GLU A 468 -21.18 10.81 -34.13
CA GLU A 468 -20.59 9.63 -33.48
C GLU A 468 -20.33 9.84 -31.98
N TRP A 469 -20.49 11.08 -31.50
CA TRP A 469 -20.19 11.53 -30.14
C TRP A 469 -21.40 11.50 -29.19
N GLN A 470 -22.62 11.48 -29.76
CA GLN A 470 -23.87 11.19 -29.05
C GLN A 470 -24.00 9.68 -28.80
#